data_AF-A0A956KQD7-F1
#
_entry.id   AF-A0A956KQD7-F1
#
_cell.length_a   1.000
_cell.length_b   1.000
_cell.length_c   1.000
_cell.angle_alpha   90.00
_cell.angle_beta   90.00
_cell.angle_gamma   90.00
#
_symmetry.space_group_name_H-M   'P 1'
#
loop_
_entity.id
_entity.type
_entity.pdbx_description
1 polymer ?
#
loop_
_entity_poly.entity_id
_entity_poly.type
_entity_poly.pdbx_seq_one_letter_code
_entity_poly.pdbx_strand_id
1 'polypeptide(L)'
;RASLGHHRNADYEQFCIDYMTYKARVPMTEESRVDPEFLGGYSMGTILTPVNTPTAGFGEGMAAAMAIKQARGEDISADKAQMHEIMTFLLRQQWAPETCYACDPASLVIGGFSESMSAPEIRIDYTQHSWAALGHGGAWIMDELEPVYAGDHE
;
A
#
# COMPACT_ATOMS: atom_id res chain seq x y z
N ARG A 1 3.15 18.69 -6.00
CA ARG A 1 2.94 18.41 -7.44
C ARG A 1 3.69 19.41 -8.34
N ALA A 2 5.00 19.63 -8.13
CA ALA A 2 5.77 20.65 -8.88
C ALA A 2 6.66 20.07 -10.00
N SER A 3 7.02 18.78 -9.95
CA SER A 3 7.95 18.16 -10.92
C SER A 3 7.34 17.90 -12.30
N LEU A 4 6.03 17.60 -12.37
CA LEU A 4 5.33 17.33 -13.62
C LEU A 4 5.26 18.55 -14.56
N GLY A 5 5.61 19.75 -14.11
CA GLY A 5 5.60 20.96 -14.95
C GLY A 5 6.94 21.26 -15.65
N HIS A 6 8.07 20.76 -15.14
CA HIS A 6 9.41 21.25 -15.53
C HIS A 6 10.30 20.23 -16.22
N HIS A 7 10.05 18.92 -16.07
CA HIS A 7 10.84 17.85 -16.67
C HIS A 7 9.97 16.70 -17.22
N ARG A 8 8.90 17.02 -17.96
CA ARG A 8 8.07 15.98 -18.58
C ARG A 8 8.85 15.24 -19.67
N ASN A 9 8.75 13.93 -19.67
CA ASN A 9 9.26 13.05 -20.71
C ASN A 9 8.24 11.95 -20.94
N ALA A 10 7.60 11.96 -22.12
CA ALA A 10 6.49 11.08 -22.42
C ALA A 10 6.89 9.60 -22.40
N ASP A 11 8.09 9.26 -22.90
CA ASP A 11 8.59 7.89 -22.94
C ASP A 11 8.91 7.38 -21.53
N TYR A 12 9.47 8.23 -20.68
CA TYR A 12 9.75 7.88 -19.29
C TYR A 12 8.46 7.75 -18.47
N GLU A 13 7.50 8.66 -18.65
CA GLU A 13 6.16 8.57 -18.05
C GLU A 13 5.46 7.27 -18.48
N GLN A 14 5.55 6.91 -19.76
CA GLN A 14 4.99 5.65 -20.28
C GLN A 14 5.70 4.43 -19.67
N PHE A 15 7.03 4.45 -19.60
CA PHE A 15 7.80 3.39 -18.94
C PHE A 15 7.35 3.18 -17.48
N CYS A 16 7.14 4.25 -16.72
CA CYS A 16 6.66 4.16 -15.35
C CYS A 16 5.26 3.52 -15.28
N ILE A 17 4.34 3.91 -16.16
CA ILE A 17 3.00 3.31 -16.25
C ILE A 17 3.08 1.83 -16.61
N ASP A 18 3.86 1.47 -17.63
CA ASP A 18 3.99 0.10 -18.13
C ASP A 18 4.64 -0.80 -17.07
N TYR A 19 5.65 -0.29 -16.37
CA TYR A 19 6.30 -0.99 -15.27
C TYR A 19 5.32 -1.28 -14.12
N MET A 20 4.50 -0.31 -13.75
CA MET A 20 3.49 -0.51 -12.70
C MET A 20 2.36 -1.44 -13.14
N THR A 21 1.94 -1.35 -14.41
CA THR A 21 0.97 -2.27 -15.01
C THR A 21 1.49 -3.71 -14.99
N TYR A 22 2.77 -3.92 -15.30
CA TYR A 22 3.40 -5.22 -15.18
C TYR A 22 3.45 -5.71 -13.72
N LYS A 23 3.76 -4.83 -12.76
CA LYS A 23 3.83 -5.20 -11.34
C LYS A 23 2.46 -5.42 -10.70
N ALA A 24 1.38 -4.91 -11.28
CA ALA A 24 0.01 -5.09 -10.79
C ALA A 24 -0.44 -6.56 -10.68
N ARG A 25 0.25 -7.49 -11.36
CA ARG A 25 0.00 -8.93 -11.25
C ARG A 25 0.64 -9.62 -10.04
N VAL A 26 1.42 -8.89 -9.24
CA VAL A 26 2.23 -9.47 -8.15
C VAL A 26 1.55 -9.38 -6.78
N PRO A 27 0.88 -8.27 -6.40
CA PRO A 27 0.02 -8.28 -5.23
C PRO A 27 -0.98 -9.43 -5.30
N MET A 28 -1.19 -10.09 -4.18
CA MET A 28 -2.14 -11.18 -4.07
C MET A 28 -3.57 -10.66 -4.18
N THR A 29 -4.36 -11.32 -5.00
CA THR A 29 -5.79 -11.05 -5.20
C THR A 29 -6.61 -12.28 -4.80
N GLU A 30 -7.94 -12.20 -4.86
CA GLU A 30 -8.81 -13.35 -4.61
C GLU A 30 -8.46 -14.56 -5.50
N GLU A 31 -8.03 -14.31 -6.74
CA GLU A 31 -7.60 -15.35 -7.69
C GLU A 31 -6.36 -16.11 -7.21
N SER A 32 -5.58 -15.53 -6.31
CA SER A 32 -4.40 -16.15 -5.70
C SER A 32 -4.76 -17.28 -4.70
N ARG A 33 -6.05 -17.38 -4.30
CA ARG A 33 -6.57 -18.39 -3.35
C ARG A 33 -5.80 -18.44 -2.03
N VAL A 34 -5.43 -17.26 -1.54
CA VAL A 34 -4.80 -17.05 -0.23
C VAL A 34 -5.85 -16.71 0.82
N ASP A 35 -5.45 -16.73 2.09
CA ASP A 35 -6.29 -16.22 3.17
C ASP A 35 -6.64 -14.73 2.93
N PRO A 36 -7.87 -14.27 3.23
CA PRO A 36 -8.27 -12.86 3.11
C PRO A 36 -7.32 -11.86 3.80
N GLU A 37 -6.57 -12.29 4.82
CA GLU A 37 -5.57 -11.44 5.48
C GLU A 37 -4.39 -11.06 4.58
N PHE A 38 -4.11 -11.85 3.53
CA PHE A 38 -2.99 -11.65 2.61
C PHE A 38 -3.34 -10.90 1.33
N LEU A 39 -4.63 -10.62 1.07
CA LEU A 39 -5.05 -9.84 -0.09
C LEU A 39 -4.41 -8.45 -0.09
N GLY A 40 -3.93 -8.00 -1.25
CA GLY A 40 -3.15 -6.77 -1.43
C GLY A 40 -1.66 -6.92 -1.09
N GLY A 41 -1.27 -8.00 -0.39
CA GLY A 41 0.10 -8.28 0.00
C GLY A 41 0.99 -8.71 -1.18
N TYR A 42 2.24 -8.25 -1.18
CA TYR A 42 3.22 -8.57 -2.22
C TYR A 42 4.04 -9.81 -1.83
N SER A 43 3.97 -10.87 -2.65
CA SER A 43 4.71 -12.11 -2.42
C SER A 43 4.89 -12.95 -3.68
N MET A 44 5.61 -14.07 -3.58
CA MET A 44 5.75 -15.09 -4.62
C MET A 44 4.73 -16.23 -4.41
N GLY A 45 3.48 -15.98 -4.81
CA GLY A 45 2.40 -16.97 -4.69
C GLY A 45 2.14 -17.40 -3.24
N THR A 46 1.60 -18.60 -3.04
CA THR A 46 1.21 -19.13 -1.71
C THR A 46 2.39 -19.66 -0.88
N ILE A 47 3.63 -19.55 -1.37
CA ILE A 47 4.81 -20.18 -0.75
C ILE A 47 5.45 -19.27 0.29
N LEU A 48 5.46 -17.96 0.05
CA LEU A 48 6.13 -16.98 0.91
C LEU A 48 5.10 -16.08 1.59
N THR A 49 5.33 -15.73 2.85
CA THR A 49 4.55 -14.70 3.55
C THR A 49 4.73 -13.35 2.84
N PRO A 50 3.65 -12.58 2.62
CA PRO A 50 3.77 -11.23 2.08
C PRO A 50 4.67 -10.34 2.93
N VAL A 51 5.44 -9.49 2.24
CA VAL A 51 6.41 -8.59 2.87
C VAL A 51 5.89 -7.16 2.78
N ASN A 52 5.99 -6.41 3.88
CA ASN A 52 5.42 -5.07 4.00
C ASN A 52 6.11 -4.09 3.04
N THR A 53 7.44 -4.06 3.00
CA THR A 53 8.19 -3.09 2.19
C THR A 53 7.93 -3.21 0.68
N PRO A 54 7.95 -4.41 0.06
CA PRO A 54 7.56 -4.56 -1.35
C PRO A 54 6.11 -4.17 -1.63
N THR A 55 5.20 -4.44 -0.70
CA THR A 55 3.79 -4.04 -0.80
C THR A 55 3.66 -2.51 -0.78
N ALA A 56 4.30 -1.87 0.19
CA ALA A 56 4.34 -0.42 0.33
C ALA A 56 5.00 0.26 -0.88
N GLY A 57 6.16 -0.21 -1.32
CA GLY A 57 6.84 0.32 -2.50
C GLY A 57 6.02 0.15 -3.78
N PHE A 58 5.20 -0.90 -3.89
CA PHE A 58 4.22 -1.01 -4.97
C PHE A 58 3.11 0.05 -4.84
N GLY A 59 2.56 0.27 -3.64
CA GLY A 59 1.58 1.34 -3.37
C GLY A 59 2.12 2.74 -3.69
N GLU A 60 3.35 3.06 -3.32
CA GLU A 60 4.03 4.31 -3.68
C GLU A 60 4.13 4.48 -5.21
N GLY A 61 4.64 3.45 -5.89
CA GLY A 61 4.79 3.47 -7.35
C GLY A 61 3.46 3.60 -8.06
N MET A 62 2.41 2.93 -7.56
CA MET A 62 1.06 3.01 -8.11
C MET A 62 0.48 4.40 -7.92
N ALA A 63 0.62 5.01 -6.73
CA ALA A 63 0.17 6.37 -6.48
C ALA A 63 0.84 7.39 -7.44
N ALA A 64 2.13 7.19 -7.75
CA ALA A 64 2.85 7.99 -8.74
C ALA A 64 2.33 7.75 -10.17
N ALA A 65 2.10 6.50 -10.56
CA ALA A 65 1.55 6.17 -11.88
C ALA A 65 0.13 6.72 -12.07
N MET A 66 -0.73 6.62 -11.05
CA MET A 66 -2.08 7.23 -11.04
C MET A 66 -2.02 8.74 -11.23
N ALA A 67 -1.03 9.42 -10.62
CA ALA A 67 -0.84 10.85 -10.84
C ALA A 67 -0.53 11.20 -12.31
N ILE A 68 0.28 10.38 -12.97
CA ILE A 68 0.62 10.54 -14.39
C ILE A 68 -0.61 10.24 -15.27
N LYS A 69 -1.29 9.12 -15.03
CA LYS A 69 -2.53 8.72 -15.73
C LYS A 69 -3.61 9.80 -15.62
N GLN A 70 -3.87 10.29 -14.40
CA GLN A 70 -4.82 11.38 -14.17
C GLN A 70 -4.44 12.66 -14.94
N ALA A 71 -3.16 13.03 -14.93
CA ALA A 71 -2.68 14.20 -15.68
C ALA A 71 -2.81 14.03 -17.21
N ARG A 72 -2.89 12.78 -17.70
CA ARG A 72 -3.12 12.42 -19.11
C ARG A 72 -4.61 12.20 -19.44
N GLY A 73 -5.50 12.29 -18.46
CA GLY A 73 -6.94 12.04 -18.63
C GLY A 73 -7.27 10.56 -18.83
N GLU A 74 -6.40 9.65 -18.40
CA GLU A 74 -6.61 8.21 -18.46
C GLU A 74 -7.48 7.74 -17.28
N ASP A 75 -8.20 6.62 -17.47
CA ASP A 75 -8.99 6.00 -16.39
C ASP A 75 -8.06 5.36 -15.35
N ILE A 76 -8.38 5.60 -14.07
CA ILE A 76 -7.65 5.10 -12.91
C ILE A 76 -8.54 4.25 -11.98
N SER A 77 -9.75 3.89 -12.42
CA SER A 77 -10.72 3.13 -11.62
C SER A 77 -10.15 1.79 -11.12
N ALA A 78 -9.51 1.03 -12.00
CA ALA A 78 -8.85 -0.23 -11.65
C ALA A 78 -7.66 -0.03 -10.71
N ASP A 79 -6.87 1.05 -10.91
CA ASP A 79 -5.76 1.38 -10.02
C ASP A 79 -6.25 1.70 -8.61
N LYS A 80 -7.37 2.43 -8.49
CA LYS A 80 -8.00 2.73 -7.20
C LYS A 80 -8.50 1.47 -6.49
N ALA A 81 -9.16 0.56 -7.20
CA ALA A 81 -9.62 -0.70 -6.62
C ALA A 81 -8.44 -1.52 -6.07
N GLN A 82 -7.33 -1.58 -6.82
CA GLN A 82 -6.13 -2.26 -6.33
C GLN A 82 -5.46 -1.50 -5.17
N MET A 83 -5.48 -0.16 -5.18
CA MET A 83 -5.00 0.66 -4.08
C MET A 83 -5.75 0.35 -2.77
N HIS A 84 -7.07 0.14 -2.82
CA HIS A 84 -7.86 -0.27 -1.64
C HIS A 84 -7.33 -1.56 -1.02
N GLU A 85 -7.03 -2.58 -1.82
CA GLU A 85 -6.50 -3.85 -1.32
C GLU A 85 -5.13 -3.66 -0.64
N ILE A 86 -4.22 -2.90 -1.26
CA ILE A 86 -2.88 -2.61 -0.71
C ILE A 86 -2.99 -1.85 0.60
N MET A 87 -3.82 -0.80 0.66
CA MET A 87 -3.99 0.02 1.86
C MET A 87 -4.61 -0.81 2.98
N THR A 88 -5.61 -1.65 2.66
CA THR A 88 -6.22 -2.57 3.62
C THR A 88 -5.20 -3.56 4.18
N PHE A 89 -4.35 -4.13 3.32
CA PHE A 89 -3.24 -4.97 3.77
C PHE A 89 -2.32 -4.23 4.74
N LEU A 90 -1.78 -3.07 4.34
CA LEU A 90 -0.84 -2.31 5.16
C LEU A 90 -1.45 -1.90 6.50
N LEU A 91 -2.71 -1.45 6.54
CA LEU A 91 -3.38 -1.11 7.79
C LEU A 91 -3.51 -2.30 8.75
N ARG A 92 -3.77 -3.51 8.23
CA ARG A 92 -3.77 -4.73 9.06
C ARG A 92 -2.39 -5.07 9.61
N GLN A 93 -1.34 -4.79 8.84
CA GLN A 93 0.04 -5.07 9.21
C GLN A 93 0.64 -4.03 10.17
N GLN A 94 -0.01 -2.88 10.32
CA GLN A 94 0.41 -1.84 11.24
C GLN A 94 0.34 -2.37 12.67
N TRP A 95 1.43 -2.21 13.42
CA TRP A 95 1.45 -2.58 14.82
C TRP A 95 0.55 -1.64 15.63
N ALA A 96 -0.44 -2.24 16.28
CA ALA A 96 -1.38 -1.61 17.19
C ALA A 96 -1.59 -2.53 18.40
N PRO A 97 -2.15 -2.03 19.51
CA PRO A 97 -2.49 -2.87 20.65
C PRO A 97 -3.35 -4.09 20.27
N GLU A 98 -4.22 -3.94 19.28
CA GLU A 98 -5.15 -4.97 18.81
C GLU A 98 -4.50 -5.99 17.87
N THR A 99 -3.44 -5.60 17.16
CA THR A 99 -2.80 -6.44 16.12
C THR A 99 -1.50 -7.10 16.59
N CYS A 100 -0.87 -6.60 17.66
CA CYS A 100 0.36 -7.18 18.18
C CYS A 100 0.15 -8.12 19.38
N TYR A 101 -0.37 -9.32 19.13
CA TYR A 101 -0.67 -10.30 20.19
C TYR A 101 0.56 -10.77 21.00
N ALA A 102 1.75 -10.71 20.38
CA ALA A 102 3.01 -11.18 20.97
C ALA A 102 3.96 -10.03 21.36
N CYS A 103 3.52 -8.78 21.28
CA CYS A 103 4.31 -7.65 21.76
C CYS A 103 4.36 -7.62 23.28
N ASP A 104 5.50 -7.16 23.82
CA ASP A 104 5.57 -6.70 25.21
C ASP A 104 4.71 -5.43 25.37
N PRO A 105 3.67 -5.44 26.22
CA PRO A 105 2.83 -4.26 26.46
C PRO A 105 3.62 -3.05 26.96
N ALA A 106 4.77 -3.26 27.61
CA ALA A 106 5.64 -2.18 28.07
C ALA A 106 6.51 -1.57 26.94
N SER A 107 6.57 -2.21 25.78
CA SER A 107 7.44 -1.86 24.66
C SER A 107 6.69 -1.80 23.32
N LEU A 108 5.45 -1.31 23.32
CA LEU A 108 4.63 -1.20 22.11
C LEU A 108 5.21 -0.17 21.13
N VAL A 109 5.47 -0.61 19.89
CA VAL A 109 5.88 0.25 18.78
C VAL A 109 4.66 0.56 17.90
N ILE A 110 3.75 1.38 18.42
CA ILE A 110 2.49 1.72 17.73
C ILE A 110 2.80 2.43 16.41
N GLY A 111 2.13 2.01 15.35
CA GLY A 111 2.35 2.52 14.00
C GLY A 111 3.60 1.97 13.32
N GLY A 112 4.32 1.07 13.99
CA GLY A 112 5.48 0.37 13.44
C GLY A 112 5.07 -0.67 12.41
N PHE A 113 6.05 -1.04 11.57
CA PHE A 113 5.93 -2.10 10.58
C PHE A 113 7.15 -3.00 10.68
N SER A 114 6.90 -4.30 10.81
CA SER A 114 7.93 -5.32 10.68
C SER A 114 8.21 -5.64 9.20
N GLU A 115 9.22 -6.46 8.91
CA GLU A 115 9.48 -6.93 7.55
C GLU A 115 8.24 -7.66 6.98
N SER A 116 7.68 -8.57 7.76
CA SER A 116 6.47 -9.34 7.45
C SER A 116 5.79 -9.80 8.74
N MET A 117 4.66 -10.52 8.62
CA MET A 117 3.98 -11.16 9.75
C MET A 117 4.83 -12.24 10.44
N SER A 118 5.75 -12.86 9.70
CA SER A 118 6.59 -13.97 10.20
C SER A 118 8.00 -13.52 10.59
N ALA A 119 8.37 -12.27 10.32
CA ALA A 119 9.66 -11.68 10.64
C ALA A 119 9.46 -10.37 11.42
N PRO A 120 9.46 -10.40 12.77
CA PRO A 120 9.08 -9.26 13.61
C PRO A 120 10.15 -8.15 13.71
N GLU A 121 11.22 -8.23 12.91
CA GLU A 121 12.22 -7.17 12.86
C GLU A 121 11.60 -5.87 12.35
N ILE A 122 11.79 -4.78 13.08
CA ILE A 122 11.43 -3.42 12.65
C ILE A 122 12.69 -2.68 12.23
N ARG A 123 12.65 -2.10 11.02
CA ARG A 123 13.65 -1.18 10.51
C ARG A 123 12.96 0.11 10.05
N ILE A 124 13.71 1.22 10.13
CA ILE A 124 13.21 2.53 9.72
C ILE A 124 12.69 2.52 8.27
N ASP A 125 13.36 1.79 7.40
CA ASP A 125 12.99 1.59 5.99
C ASP A 125 11.57 1.02 5.82
N TYR A 126 11.22 -0.01 6.59
CA TYR A 126 9.90 -0.66 6.51
C TYR A 126 8.79 0.31 6.90
N THR A 127 9.04 1.07 7.97
CA THR A 127 8.11 2.07 8.47
C THR A 127 7.99 3.24 7.50
N GLN A 128 9.11 3.74 6.95
CA GLN A 128 9.12 4.84 6.00
C GLN A 128 8.34 4.51 4.74
N HIS A 129 8.57 3.34 4.16
CA HIS A 129 7.84 2.92 2.97
C HIS A 129 6.34 2.75 3.26
N SER A 130 5.98 2.05 4.34
CA SER A 130 4.58 1.83 4.68
C SER A 130 3.83 3.15 4.92
N TRP A 131 4.42 4.09 5.65
CA TRP A 131 3.78 5.39 5.88
C TRP A 131 3.73 6.26 4.62
N ALA A 132 4.75 6.21 3.76
CA ALA A 132 4.72 6.91 2.47
C ALA A 132 3.64 6.33 1.55
N ALA A 133 3.50 5.00 1.51
CA ALA A 133 2.42 4.32 0.78
C ALA A 133 1.04 4.68 1.35
N LEU A 134 0.84 4.61 2.66
CA LEU A 134 -0.41 4.99 3.31
C LEU A 134 -0.77 6.47 3.04
N GLY A 135 0.20 7.37 3.11
CA GLY A 135 -0.01 8.79 2.86
C GLY A 135 -0.30 9.11 1.39
N HIS A 136 0.53 8.63 0.46
CA HIS A 136 0.40 8.92 -0.97
C HIS A 136 -0.71 8.11 -1.63
N GLY A 137 -0.80 6.82 -1.32
CA GLY A 137 -1.81 5.90 -1.82
C GLY A 137 -3.18 6.18 -1.20
N GLY A 138 -3.25 6.34 0.12
CA GLY A 138 -4.49 6.67 0.82
C GLY A 138 -5.15 7.93 0.26
N ALA A 139 -4.38 8.99 -0.04
CA ALA A 139 -4.90 10.22 -0.63
C ALA A 139 -5.70 10.05 -1.94
N TRP A 140 -5.57 8.92 -2.64
CA TRP A 140 -6.34 8.60 -3.85
C TRP A 140 -7.69 7.94 -3.60
N ILE A 141 -7.88 7.35 -2.41
CA ILE A 141 -9.04 6.53 -2.06
C ILE A 141 -9.78 7.03 -0.81
N MET A 142 -9.23 8.02 -0.09
CA MET A 142 -9.84 8.57 1.13
C MET A 142 -11.27 9.10 0.91
N ASP A 143 -11.61 9.54 -0.29
CA ASP A 143 -12.96 10.01 -0.66
C ASP A 143 -13.96 8.86 -0.87
N GLU A 144 -13.45 7.63 -1.05
CA GLU A 144 -14.24 6.41 -1.23
C GLU A 144 -14.38 5.61 0.06
N LEU A 145 -13.56 5.93 1.07
CA LEU A 145 -13.71 5.37 2.40
C LEU A 145 -14.92 6.01 3.06
N GLU A 146 -15.83 5.18 3.59
CA GLU A 146 -16.92 5.68 4.41
C GLU A 146 -16.31 6.49 5.59
N PRO A 147 -16.85 7.68 5.91
CA PRO A 147 -16.37 8.43 7.05
C PRO A 147 -16.64 7.61 8.32
N VAL A 148 -15.60 6.96 8.82
CA VAL A 148 -15.63 6.34 10.14
C VAL A 148 -15.58 7.51 11.14
N TYR A 149 -16.72 7.77 11.79
CA TYR A 149 -17.02 8.79 12.81
C TYR A 149 -17.70 10.09 12.36
N ALA A 150 -19.03 10.01 12.23
CA ALA A 150 -19.93 11.02 12.78
C ALA A 150 -20.84 10.33 13.83
N GLY A 151 -20.46 10.40 15.12
CA GLY A 151 -21.17 9.81 16.28
C GLY A 151 -20.33 8.72 16.98
N ASP A 152 -20.15 8.65 18.29
CA ASP A 152 -20.72 9.38 19.43
C ASP A 152 -19.61 9.53 20.49
N HIS A 153 -19.27 10.78 20.84
CA HIS A 153 -18.67 11.09 22.13
C HIS A 153 -19.81 11.59 23.02
N GLU A 154 -20.50 10.66 23.68
CA GLU A 154 -21.21 10.95 24.94
C GLU A 154 -20.26 10.78 26.13
#